data_AF-A0A433UX65-F1
#
_entry.id   AF-A0A433UX65-F1
#
_cell.length_a   1.000
_cell.length_b   1.000
_cell.length_c   1.000
_cell.angle_alpha   90.00
_cell.angle_beta   90.00
_cell.angle_gamma   90.00
#
_symmetry.space_group_name_H-M   'P 1'
#
loop_
_entity.id
_entity.type
_entity.pdbx_description
1 polymer ?
#
loop_
_entity_poly.entity_id
_entity_poly.type
_entity_poly.pdbx_seq_one_letter_code
_entity_poly.pdbx_strand_id
1 'polypeptide(L)'
;MAYSDFTLSQAQSSFNLTLDETVNLFNDVSPVSPSEILKTILADYIPLATSVGTQKARSELMIAPILVELRKLLSNKISFFSGNEFNIDATKGLQGRCDYILSGSREQLFI
;
A
#
# COMPACT_ATOMS: atom_id res chain seq x y z
N MET A 1 -9.87 -8.33 -17.32
CA MET A 1 -9.93 -7.95 -15.90
C MET A 1 -8.65 -7.21 -15.54
N ALA A 2 -8.75 -6.20 -14.69
CA ALA A 2 -7.65 -5.55 -14.00
C ALA A 2 -7.69 -5.91 -12.50
N TYR A 3 -6.71 -5.47 -11.72
CA TYR A 3 -6.69 -5.69 -10.26
C TYR A 3 -7.98 -5.23 -9.57
N SER A 4 -8.55 -4.11 -10.01
CA SER A 4 -9.79 -3.55 -9.48
C SER A 4 -11.03 -4.42 -9.72
N ASP A 5 -10.96 -5.38 -10.63
CA ASP A 5 -12.10 -6.21 -11.01
C ASP A 5 -12.21 -7.49 -10.16
N PHE A 6 -11.18 -7.80 -9.37
CA PHE A 6 -11.19 -8.99 -8.51
C PHE A 6 -12.07 -8.80 -7.27
N THR A 7 -12.92 -9.78 -7.01
CA THR A 7 -13.41 -10.07 -5.67
C THR A 7 -12.50 -11.08 -4.97
N LEU A 8 -12.55 -11.15 -3.64
CA LEU A 8 -11.80 -12.14 -2.87
C LEU A 8 -12.11 -13.58 -3.32
N SER A 9 -13.38 -13.92 -3.54
CA SER A 9 -13.79 -15.25 -4.00
C SER A 9 -13.28 -15.61 -5.40
N GLN A 10 -13.23 -14.62 -6.30
CA GLN A 10 -12.62 -14.79 -7.62
C GLN A 10 -11.11 -15.02 -7.49
N ALA A 11 -10.41 -14.27 -6.65
CA ALA A 11 -8.99 -14.45 -6.43
C ALA A 11 -8.69 -15.84 -5.84
N GLN A 12 -9.47 -16.31 -4.86
CA GLN A 12 -9.30 -17.65 -4.28
C GLN A 12 -9.43 -18.76 -5.33
N SER A 13 -10.51 -18.72 -6.13
CA SER A 13 -10.75 -19.74 -7.15
C SER A 13 -9.77 -19.67 -8.33
N SER A 14 -9.44 -18.46 -8.79
CA SER A 14 -8.56 -18.27 -9.96
C SER A 14 -7.10 -18.59 -9.69
N PHE A 15 -6.64 -18.43 -8.45
CA PHE A 15 -5.24 -18.65 -8.06
C PHE A 15 -5.05 -19.80 -7.06
N ASN A 16 -6.10 -20.59 -6.80
CA ASN A 16 -6.09 -21.71 -5.87
C ASN A 16 -5.57 -21.31 -4.47
N LEU A 17 -6.09 -20.19 -3.94
CA LEU A 17 -5.67 -19.65 -2.64
C LEU A 17 -6.54 -20.21 -1.51
N THR A 18 -5.90 -20.50 -0.37
CA THR A 18 -6.59 -20.81 0.89
C THR A 18 -6.71 -19.53 1.72
N LEU A 19 -7.91 -19.26 2.22
CA LEU A 19 -8.14 -18.15 3.16
C LEU A 19 -7.96 -18.68 4.58
N ASP A 20 -7.11 -18.01 5.35
CA ASP A 20 -6.88 -18.26 6.77
C ASP A 20 -7.18 -16.99 7.56
N GLU A 21 -8.26 -17.01 8.34
CA GLU A 21 -8.70 -15.89 9.18
C GLU A 21 -8.24 -16.04 10.64
N THR A 22 -7.51 -17.10 10.97
CA THR A 22 -7.12 -17.45 12.34
C THR A 22 -5.72 -16.98 12.71
N VAL A 23 -4.88 -16.71 11.71
CA VAL A 23 -3.47 -16.34 11.89
C VAL A 23 -3.31 -14.83 12.04
N ASN A 24 -2.67 -14.41 13.13
CA ASN A 24 -2.14 -13.06 13.26
C ASN A 24 -0.71 -13.00 12.68
N LEU A 25 -0.57 -12.50 11.44
CA LEU A 25 0.71 -12.40 10.73
C LEU A 25 1.76 -11.53 11.43
N PHE A 26 1.36 -10.69 12.38
CA PHE A 26 2.23 -9.72 13.03
C PHE A 26 2.38 -9.94 14.54
N ASN A 27 1.95 -11.10 15.07
CA ASN A 27 1.99 -11.39 16.51
C ASN A 27 3.40 -11.26 17.11
N ASP A 28 4.41 -11.69 16.36
CA ASP A 28 5.81 -11.71 16.81
C ASP A 28 6.62 -10.50 16.31
N VAL A 29 5.96 -9.52 15.68
CA VAL A 29 6.60 -8.31 15.16
C VAL A 29 6.52 -7.20 16.20
N SER A 30 7.68 -6.70 16.61
CA SER A 30 7.75 -5.55 17.51
C SER A 30 7.20 -4.29 16.82
N PRO A 31 6.25 -3.57 17.44
CA PRO A 31 5.73 -2.33 16.88
C PRO A 31 6.82 -1.27 16.74
N VAL A 32 6.72 -0.47 15.67
CA VAL A 32 7.59 0.68 15.43
C VAL A 32 6.79 1.97 15.66
N SER A 33 7.27 2.82 16.55
CA SER A 33 6.66 4.12 16.80
C SER A 33 6.86 5.07 15.61
N PRO A 34 5.83 5.82 15.18
CA PRO A 34 5.98 6.91 14.23
C PRO A 34 6.98 7.96 14.74
N SER A 35 7.74 8.59 13.83
CA SER A 35 8.53 9.77 14.21
C SER A 35 7.64 10.94 14.59
N GLU A 36 8.20 11.88 15.34
CA GLU A 36 7.49 13.12 15.70
C GLU A 36 7.02 13.89 14.46
N ILE A 37 7.81 13.90 13.39
CA ILE A 37 7.44 14.54 12.12
C ILE A 37 6.16 13.91 11.55
N LEU A 38 6.09 12.57 11.50
CA LEU A 38 4.90 11.89 10.99
C LEU A 38 3.68 12.16 11.89
N LYS A 39 3.86 12.17 13.22
CA LYS A 39 2.78 12.50 14.16
C LYS A 39 2.25 13.90 13.93
N THR A 40 3.13 14.90 13.79
CA THR A 40 2.72 16.29 13.51
C THR A 40 1.97 16.39 12.19
N ILE A 41 2.46 15.77 11.12
CA ILE A 41 1.78 15.78 9.81
C ILE A 41 0.39 15.15 9.92
N LEU A 42 0.28 13.96 10.53
CA LEU A 42 -0.98 13.23 10.61
C LEU A 42 -2.01 13.94 11.51
N ALA A 43 -1.57 14.68 12.54
CA ALA A 43 -2.47 15.47 13.38
C ALA A 43 -3.28 16.50 12.58
N ASP A 44 -2.65 17.15 11.60
CA ASP A 44 -3.32 18.13 10.73
C ASP A 44 -4.06 17.45 9.57
N TYR A 45 -3.47 16.39 9.01
CA TYR A 45 -3.96 15.76 7.78
C TYR A 45 -5.18 14.86 8.00
N ILE A 46 -5.26 14.15 9.13
CA ILE A 46 -6.37 13.23 9.41
C ILE A 46 -7.73 13.96 9.44
N PRO A 47 -7.90 15.08 10.17
CA PRO A 47 -9.15 15.84 10.16
C PRO A 47 -9.54 16.31 8.76
N LEU A 48 -8.56 16.80 7.98
CA LEU A 48 -8.78 17.27 6.61
C LEU A 48 -9.23 16.13 5.68
N ALA A 49 -8.51 15.00 5.66
CA ALA A 49 -8.88 13.87 4.82
C ALA A 49 -10.23 13.27 5.19
N THR A 50 -10.56 13.27 6.48
CA THR A 50 -11.87 12.84 6.96
C THR A 50 -12.97 13.79 6.48
N SER A 51 -12.74 15.10 6.56
CA SER A 51 -13.71 16.13 6.14
C SER A 51 -13.95 16.14 4.64
N VAL A 52 -12.89 15.94 3.83
CA VAL A 52 -13.01 15.84 2.37
C VAL A 52 -13.65 14.52 1.96
N GLY A 53 -13.38 13.42 2.68
CA GLY A 53 -14.11 12.16 2.56
C GLY A 53 -13.84 11.32 1.30
N THR A 54 -12.99 11.78 0.37
CA THR A 54 -12.69 11.04 -0.87
C THR A 54 -11.59 9.99 -0.66
N GLN A 55 -11.59 8.95 -1.52
CA GLN A 55 -10.49 7.98 -1.57
C GLN A 55 -9.14 8.69 -1.78
N LYS A 56 -9.10 9.66 -2.70
CA LYS A 56 -7.89 10.44 -2.99
C LYS A 56 -7.37 11.18 -1.75
N ALA A 57 -8.25 11.84 -0.99
CA ALA A 57 -7.84 12.55 0.21
C ALA A 57 -7.25 11.61 1.26
N ARG A 58 -7.89 10.45 1.52
CA ARG A 58 -7.33 9.44 2.44
C ARG A 58 -5.99 8.89 1.94
N SER A 59 -5.89 8.63 0.64
CA SER A 59 -4.68 8.12 0.00
C SER A 59 -3.51 9.08 0.19
N GLU A 60 -3.68 10.35 -0.20
CA GLU A 60 -2.59 11.35 -0.21
C GLU A 60 -2.28 11.93 1.17
N LEU A 61 -3.27 12.04 2.06
CA LEU A 61 -3.10 12.71 3.35
C LEU A 61 -2.92 11.73 4.54
N MET A 62 -3.25 10.45 4.39
CA MET A 62 -3.05 9.46 5.46
C MET A 62 -2.08 8.37 5.05
N ILE A 63 -2.30 7.73 3.89
CA ILE A 63 -1.54 6.55 3.48
C ILE A 63 -0.14 6.94 2.96
N ALA A 64 -0.05 7.87 2.01
CA ALA A 64 1.23 8.28 1.43
C ALA A 64 2.26 8.78 2.48
N PRO A 65 1.91 9.61 3.48
CA PRO A 65 2.86 10.03 4.52
C PRO A 65 3.43 8.85 5.31
N ILE A 66 2.62 7.83 5.62
CA ILE A 66 3.05 6.62 6.31
C ILE A 66 4.03 5.81 5.44
N LEU A 67 3.73 5.64 4.15
CA LEU A 67 4.59 4.91 3.21
C LEU A 67 5.93 5.61 2.98
N VAL A 68 5.92 6.96 2.91
CA VAL A 68 7.15 7.76 2.82
C VAL A 68 7.99 7.63 4.08
N GLU A 69 7.37 7.61 5.27
CA GLU A 69 8.07 7.38 6.52
C GLU A 69 8.69 5.97 6.59
N LEU A 70 7.97 4.94 6.14
CA LEU A 70 8.50 3.58 6.06
C LEU A 70 9.79 3.53 5.23
N ARG A 71 9.81 4.21 4.08
CA ARG A 71 11.02 4.32 3.25
C ARG A 71 12.17 4.97 4.01
N LYS A 72 11.90 6.03 4.78
CA LYS A 72 12.91 6.71 5.61
C LYS A 72 13.43 5.80 6.73
N LEU A 73 12.55 5.12 7.45
CA LEU A 73 12.91 4.17 8.53
C LEU A 73 13.81 3.04 8.02
N LEU A 74 13.58 2.59 6.78
CA LEU A 74 14.41 1.59 6.11
C LEU A 74 15.64 2.20 5.43
N SER A 75 16.07 3.40 5.83
CA SER A 75 17.26 4.08 5.30
C SER A 75 17.24 4.22 3.77
N ASN A 76 16.06 4.45 3.19
CA ASN A 76 15.84 4.54 1.74
C ASN A 76 16.28 3.28 0.97
N LYS A 77 16.27 2.11 1.61
CA LYS A 77 16.63 0.83 0.97
C LYS A 77 15.50 0.21 0.14
N ILE A 78 14.29 0.75 0.29
CA ILE A 78 13.11 0.39 -0.50
C ILE A 78 12.73 1.54 -1.43
N SER A 79 12.00 1.23 -2.49
CA SER A 79 11.42 2.22 -3.39
C SER A 79 9.91 2.29 -3.26
N PHE A 80 9.38 3.46 -3.63
CA PHE A 80 7.97 3.81 -3.48
C PHE A 80 7.46 4.37 -4.80
N PHE A 81 6.44 3.72 -5.37
CA PHE A 81 5.78 4.13 -6.60
C PHE A 81 4.33 4.48 -6.32
N SER A 82 3.79 5.48 -7.01
CA SER A 82 2.46 6.04 -6.73
C SER A 82 1.68 6.19 -8.01
N GLY A 83 0.58 5.43 -8.14
CA GLY A 83 -0.27 5.48 -9.32
C GLY A 83 0.38 4.90 -10.58
N ASN A 84 1.30 3.95 -10.44
CA ASN A 84 1.95 3.29 -11.56
C ASN A 84 1.11 2.12 -12.08
N GLU A 85 1.17 1.88 -13.40
CA GLU A 85 0.69 0.63 -14.00
C GLU A 85 1.60 -0.53 -13.60
N PHE A 86 1.01 -1.68 -13.26
CA PHE A 86 1.75 -2.87 -12.85
C PHE A 86 1.22 -4.12 -13.56
N ASN A 87 1.70 -4.34 -14.79
CA ASN A 87 1.16 -5.36 -15.69
C ASN A 87 2.02 -6.61 -15.68
N ILE A 88 1.66 -7.60 -14.86
CA ILE A 88 2.41 -8.84 -14.68
C ILE A 88 1.96 -9.92 -15.65
N ASP A 89 0.65 -10.19 -15.71
CA ASP A 89 0.06 -11.20 -16.59
C ASP A 89 -1.38 -10.80 -16.95
N ALA A 90 -1.49 -10.07 -18.06
CA ALA A 90 -2.78 -9.60 -18.58
C ALA A 90 -3.75 -10.75 -18.89
N THR A 91 -3.24 -11.94 -19.24
CA THR A 91 -4.09 -13.11 -19.55
C THR A 91 -4.82 -13.63 -18.33
N LYS A 92 -4.25 -13.41 -17.13
CA LYS A 92 -4.85 -13.73 -15.84
C LYS A 92 -5.48 -12.53 -15.15
N GLY A 93 -5.55 -11.38 -15.82
CA GLY A 93 -6.06 -10.14 -15.25
C GLY A 93 -5.15 -9.49 -14.19
N LEU A 94 -3.90 -9.96 -14.04
CA LEU A 94 -2.88 -9.37 -13.16
C LEU A 94 -2.25 -8.14 -13.82
N GLN A 95 -3.06 -7.10 -13.97
CA GLN A 95 -2.71 -5.86 -14.65
C GLN A 95 -3.53 -4.68 -14.12
N GLY A 96 -3.07 -3.47 -14.43
CA GLY A 96 -3.73 -2.23 -14.10
C GLY A 96 -2.94 -1.37 -13.11
N ARG A 97 -3.51 -0.20 -12.83
CA ARG A 97 -2.94 0.80 -11.93
C ARG A 97 -3.03 0.38 -10.47
N CYS A 98 -1.93 0.50 -9.74
CA CYS A 98 -1.91 0.42 -8.29
C CYS A 98 -1.86 1.82 -7.69
N ASP A 99 -2.60 2.05 -6.59
CA ASP A 99 -2.51 3.32 -5.85
C ASP A 99 -1.07 3.54 -5.36
N TYR A 100 -0.47 2.51 -4.74
CA TYR A 100 0.92 2.52 -4.29
C TYR A 100 1.58 1.16 -4.51
N ILE A 101 2.88 1.17 -4.76
CA ILE A 101 3.71 -0.04 -4.79
C ILE A 101 4.98 0.22 -3.97
N LEU A 102 5.31 -0.72 -3.09
CA LEU A 102 6.60 -0.77 -2.41
C LEU A 102 7.43 -1.90 -2.99
N SER A 103 8.70 -1.64 -3.25
CA SER A 103 9.64 -2.67 -3.68
C SER A 103 10.81 -2.77 -2.71
N GLY A 104 11.29 -3.99 -2.49
CA GLY A 104 12.49 -4.27 -1.70
C GLY A 104 13.79 -3.79 -2.36
N SER A 105 13.72 -3.23 -3.57
CA SER A 105 14.84 -2.65 -4.31
C SER A 105 15.04 -1.17 -3.97
N ARG A 106 16.26 -0.66 -4.20
CA ARG A 106 16.54 0.80 -4.19
C ARG A 106 16.16 1.50 -5.49
N GLU A 107 15.87 0.75 -6.55
CA GLU A 107 15.52 1.28 -7.86
C GLU A 107 14.18 2.04 -7.80
N GLN A 108 14.18 3.29 -8.22
CA GLN A 108 13.05 4.23 -8.11
C GLN A 108 12.54 4.70 -9.47
N LEU A 109 13.31 4.48 -10.53
CA LEU A 109 12.98 4.92 -11.89
C LEU A 109 12.14 3.88 -12.64
N PHE A 110 12.35 2.60 -12.34
CA PHE A 110 11.70 1.49 -13.04
C PHE A 110 11.12 0.47 -12.07
N ILE A 111 9.98 -0.09 -12.45
CA ILE A 111 9.29 -1.19 -11.76
C ILE A 111 8.94 -2.30 -12.74
#